data_AF-A0A535N2B9-F1
#
_entry.id   AF-A0A535N2B9-F1
#
_cell.length_a   1.000
_cell.length_b   1.000
_cell.length_c   1.000
_cell.angle_alpha   90.00
_cell.angle_beta   90.00
_cell.angle_gamma   90.00
#
_symmetry.space_group_name_H-M   'P 1'
#
loop_
_entity.id
_entity.type
_entity.pdbx_description
1 polymer ?
#
loop_
_entity_poly.entity_id
_entity_poly.type
_entity_poly.pdbx_seq_one_letter_code
_entity_poly.pdbx_strand_id
1 'polypeptide(L)'
;MRVGIVGLGLIGGSLGLALRRLRHSIDVTGVARRAESAAAAVQRGAVDRASTDLSDVSDCDIVVIATPIDQIAGVIERLAPIVPAGTLITDVASVKRPVVGWAQRLSNPSRFLGGHPVAG
;
A
#
# COMPACT_ATOMS: atom_id res chain seq x y z
N MET A 1 8.45 -12.54 3.37
CA MET A 1 8.39 -11.09 3.09
C MET A 1 6.94 -10.68 3.18
N ARG A 2 6.65 -9.57 3.88
CA ARG A 2 5.30 -9.05 4.09
C ARG A 2 5.10 -7.77 3.29
N VAL A 3 4.04 -7.73 2.49
CA VAL A 3 3.71 -6.59 1.64
C VAL A 3 2.32 -6.06 2.02
N GLY A 4 2.27 -4.81 2.45
CA GLY A 4 1.04 -4.07 2.69
C GLY A 4 0.57 -3.34 1.44
N ILE A 5 -0.71 -3.42 1.10
CA ILE A 5 -1.32 -2.65 0.00
C ILE A 5 -2.45 -1.79 0.58
N VAL A 6 -2.25 -0.47 0.59
CA VAL A 6 -3.25 0.50 1.04
C VAL A 6 -4.03 0.99 -0.18
N GLY A 7 -5.24 0.48 -0.37
CA GLY A 7 -6.09 0.75 -1.54
C GLY A 7 -6.23 -0.48 -2.44
N LEU A 8 -7.32 -1.22 -2.27
CA LEU A 8 -7.60 -2.48 -3.00
C LEU A 8 -8.51 -2.27 -4.23
N GLY A 9 -8.27 -1.18 -4.97
CA GLY A 9 -8.93 -0.90 -6.25
C GLY A 9 -8.29 -1.65 -7.41
N LEU A 10 -8.44 -1.13 -8.64
CA LEU A 10 -7.86 -1.73 -9.85
C LEU A 10 -6.35 -1.97 -9.73
N ILE A 11 -5.58 -0.93 -9.41
CA ILE A 11 -4.11 -1.01 -9.37
C ILE A 11 -3.62 -1.85 -8.18
N GLY A 12 -4.11 -1.58 -6.96
CA GLY A 12 -3.68 -2.33 -5.78
C GLY A 12 -4.11 -3.81 -5.82
N GLY A 13 -5.32 -4.10 -6.30
CA GLY A 13 -5.77 -5.48 -6.50
C GLY A 13 -4.97 -6.22 -7.58
N SER A 14 -4.69 -5.56 -8.71
CA SER A 14 -3.83 -6.11 -9.77
C SER A 14 -2.41 -6.41 -9.27
N LEU A 15 -1.84 -5.50 -8.47
CA LEU A 15 -0.53 -5.71 -7.85
C LEU A 15 -0.55 -6.91 -6.91
N GLY A 16 -1.56 -7.02 -6.05
CA GLY A 16 -1.73 -8.17 -5.16
C GLY A 16 -1.78 -9.49 -5.92
N LEU A 17 -2.62 -9.57 -6.96
CA LEU A 17 -2.68 -10.75 -7.85
C LEU A 17 -1.35 -11.05 -8.55
N ALA A 18 -0.62 -10.03 -8.98
CA ALA A 18 0.69 -10.20 -9.59
C ALA A 18 1.73 -10.74 -8.58
N LEU A 19 1.76 -10.21 -7.36
CA LEU A 19 2.64 -10.69 -6.29
C LEU A 19 2.39 -12.16 -5.96
N ARG A 20 1.11 -12.58 -5.93
CA ARG A 20 0.71 -13.98 -5.73
C ARG A 20 1.25 -14.93 -6.80
N ARG A 21 1.42 -14.46 -8.03
CA ARG A 21 2.01 -15.26 -9.13
C ARG A 21 3.52 -15.39 -9.02
N LEU A 22 4.20 -14.43 -8.39
CA LEU A 22 5.66 -14.40 -8.34
C LEU A 22 6.20 -15.42 -7.34
N ARG A 23 5.63 -15.54 -6.13
CA ARG A 23 6.10 -16.48 -5.09
C ARG A 23 4.99 -16.83 -4.09
N HIS A 24 4.88 -18.11 -3.68
CA HIS A 24 3.99 -18.54 -2.60
C HIS A 24 4.40 -18.07 -1.19
N SER A 25 5.57 -17.42 -1.04
CA SER A 25 6.14 -17.00 0.25
C SER A 25 5.99 -15.49 0.54
N ILE A 26 5.19 -14.76 -0.25
CA ILE A 26 4.87 -13.36 0.00
C ILE A 26 3.51 -13.33 0.70
N ASP A 27 3.50 -12.83 1.93
CA ASP A 27 2.29 -12.56 2.71
C ASP A 27 1.80 -11.16 2.36
N VAL A 28 0.60 -11.07 1.77
CA VAL A 28 0.03 -9.81 1.29
C VAL A 28 -1.12 -9.39 2.19
N THR A 29 -0.94 -8.27 2.90
CA THR A 29 -1.96 -7.63 3.73
C THR A 29 -2.58 -6.45 2.99
N GLY A 30 -3.90 -6.43 2.87
CA GLY A 30 -4.65 -5.35 2.21
C GLY A 30 -5.36 -4.42 3.20
N VAL A 31 -5.36 -3.13 2.92
CA VAL A 31 -6.21 -2.15 3.62
C VAL A 31 -7.11 -1.49 2.60
N ALA A 32 -8.42 -1.56 2.81
CA ALA A 32 -9.42 -0.91 1.97
C ALA A 32 -10.23 0.11 2.76
N ARG A 33 -10.87 1.04 2.05
CA ARG A 33 -11.74 2.05 2.68
C ARG A 33 -13.04 1.44 3.23
N ARG A 34 -13.52 0.37 2.60
CA ARG A 34 -14.80 -0.28 2.93
C ARG A 34 -14.61 -1.77 3.12
N ALA A 35 -15.35 -2.35 4.07
CA ALA A 35 -15.24 -3.76 4.42
C ALA A 35 -15.58 -4.68 3.24
N GLU A 36 -16.53 -4.29 2.38
CA GLU A 36 -16.92 -5.05 1.19
C GLU A 36 -15.78 -5.14 0.18
N SER A 37 -14.98 -4.07 0.05
CA SER A 37 -13.80 -4.06 -0.82
C SER A 37 -12.67 -4.93 -0.26
N ALA A 38 -12.47 -4.94 1.06
CA ALA A 38 -11.52 -5.82 1.73
C ALA A 38 -11.91 -7.30 1.53
N ALA A 39 -13.17 -7.64 1.79
CA ALA A 39 -13.71 -8.99 1.61
C ALA A 39 -13.59 -9.45 0.14
N ALA A 40 -13.95 -8.59 -0.82
CA ALA A 40 -13.83 -8.91 -2.24
C ALA A 40 -12.37 -9.17 -2.67
N ALA A 41 -11.40 -8.43 -2.13
CA ALA A 41 -9.98 -8.63 -2.44
C ALA A 41 -9.47 -9.99 -1.95
N VAL A 42 -9.86 -10.40 -0.75
CA VAL A 42 -9.54 -11.73 -0.19
C VAL A 42 -10.21 -12.83 -1.01
N GLN A 43 -11.51 -12.71 -1.30
CA GLN A 43 -12.26 -13.69 -2.10
C GLN A 43 -11.67 -13.90 -3.50
N ARG A 44 -11.13 -12.84 -4.10
CA ARG A 44 -10.48 -12.90 -5.42
C ARG A 44 -9.03 -13.39 -5.36
N GLY A 45 -8.51 -13.66 -4.16
CA GLY A 45 -7.11 -14.08 -3.96
C GLY A 45 -6.09 -12.99 -4.27
N ALA A 46 -6.49 -11.70 -4.25
CA ALA A 46 -5.57 -10.59 -4.46
C ALA A 46 -4.65 -10.36 -3.25
N VAL A 47 -5.13 -10.68 -2.04
CA VAL A 47 -4.43 -10.52 -0.77
C VAL A 47 -4.74 -11.72 0.13
N ASP A 48 -3.84 -12.04 1.06
CA ASP A 48 -4.03 -13.14 2.03
C ASP A 48 -5.01 -12.74 3.13
N ARG A 49 -4.97 -11.48 3.55
CA ARG A 49 -5.89 -10.86 4.52
C ARG A 49 -6.14 -9.42 4.16
N ALA A 50 -7.31 -8.90 4.53
CA ALA A 50 -7.58 -7.48 4.43
C ALA A 50 -8.59 -6.99 5.46
N SER A 51 -8.44 -5.71 5.83
CA SER A 51 -9.39 -5.01 6.69
C SER A 51 -9.55 -3.54 6.27
N THR A 52 -10.20 -2.75 7.13
CA THR A 52 -10.29 -1.30 7.02
C THR A 52 -9.33 -0.56 7.95
N ASP A 53 -8.57 -1.28 8.77
CA ASP A 53 -7.63 -0.70 9.71
C ASP A 53 -6.25 -0.56 9.06
N LEU A 54 -5.70 0.66 9.11
CA LEU A 54 -4.36 0.93 8.59
C LEU A 54 -3.26 0.34 9.48
N SER A 55 -3.56 0.05 10.75
CA SER A 55 -2.60 -0.56 11.67
C SER A 55 -2.13 -1.96 11.22
N ASP A 56 -2.92 -2.64 10.37
CA ASP A 56 -2.62 -3.96 9.84
C ASP A 56 -1.37 -4.01 8.95
N VAL A 57 -0.86 -2.87 8.46
CA VAL A 57 0.39 -2.82 7.68
C VAL A 57 1.62 -2.43 8.51
N SER A 58 1.48 -2.33 9.84
CA SER A 58 2.57 -1.94 10.74
C SER A 58 3.73 -2.95 10.79
N ASP A 59 3.50 -4.21 10.47
CA ASP A 59 4.52 -5.27 10.47
C ASP A 59 5.03 -5.63 9.07
N CYS A 60 4.71 -4.81 8.07
CA CYS A 60 5.09 -5.03 6.68
C CYS A 60 6.50 -4.51 6.35
N ASP A 61 7.23 -5.29 5.54
CA ASP A 61 8.55 -4.91 5.02
C ASP A 61 8.43 -3.81 3.95
N ILE A 62 7.35 -3.89 3.16
CA ILE A 62 7.01 -2.97 2.08
C ILE A 62 5.55 -2.55 2.20
N VAL A 63 5.26 -1.26 2.05
CA VAL A 63 3.89 -0.72 1.97
C VAL A 63 3.70 0.03 0.66
N VAL A 64 2.67 -0.33 -0.09
CA VAL A 64 2.28 0.30 -1.36
C VAL A 64 1.01 1.10 -1.18
N ILE A 65 1.09 2.41 -1.40
CA ILE A 65 -0.07 3.31 -1.37
C ILE A 65 -0.70 3.35 -2.77
N ALA A 66 -1.84 2.67 -2.90
CA ALA A 66 -2.65 2.54 -4.12
C ALA A 66 -4.03 3.24 -3.97
N THR A 67 -4.10 4.29 -3.17
CA THR A 67 -5.28 5.15 -3.04
C THR A 67 -5.30 6.24 -4.12
N PRO A 68 -6.47 6.89 -4.36
CA PRO A 68 -6.52 8.12 -5.14
C PRO A 68 -5.56 9.18 -4.59
N ILE A 69 -5.05 10.05 -5.47
CA ILE A 69 -3.98 10.98 -5.14
C ILE A 69 -4.34 11.95 -4.00
N ASP A 70 -5.59 12.40 -3.96
CA ASP A 70 -6.13 13.30 -2.94
C ASP A 70 -6.10 12.72 -1.53
N GLN A 71 -5.99 11.39 -1.41
CA GLN A 71 -5.92 10.67 -0.14
C GLN A 71 -4.49 10.33 0.30
N ILE A 72 -3.49 10.41 -0.60
CA ILE A 72 -2.13 9.93 -0.30
C ILE A 72 -1.50 10.71 0.85
N ALA A 73 -1.68 12.04 0.91
CA ALA A 73 -1.13 12.86 1.99
C ALA A 73 -1.61 12.39 3.37
N GLY A 74 -2.93 12.19 3.53
CA GLY A 74 -3.51 11.71 4.78
C GLY A 74 -3.16 10.26 5.12
N VAL A 75 -2.94 9.41 4.10
CA VAL A 75 -2.42 8.05 4.32
C VAL A 75 -0.99 8.12 4.86
N ILE A 76 -0.12 8.95 4.28
CA ILE A 76 1.27 9.13 4.75
C ILE A 76 1.30 9.61 6.20
N GLU A 77 0.48 10.60 6.55
CA GLU A 77 0.39 11.12 7.92
C GLU A 77 -0.03 10.06 8.94
N ARG A 78 -0.95 9.17 8.58
CA ARG A 78 -1.37 8.07 9.45
C ARG A 78 -0.40 6.90 9.47
N LEU A 79 0.36 6.66 8.39
CA LEU A 79 1.40 5.64 8.33
C LEU A 79 2.62 6.04 9.17
N ALA A 80 3.00 7.32 9.15
CA ALA A 80 4.21 7.82 9.80
C ALA A 80 4.42 7.36 11.27
N PRO A 81 3.38 7.34 12.15
CA PRO A 81 3.53 6.88 13.52
C PRO A 81 3.45 5.36 13.73
N ILE A 82 3.02 4.58 12.73
CA ILE A 82 2.73 3.13 12.91
C ILE A 82 3.68 2.21 12.16
N VAL A 83 4.33 2.69 11.09
CA VAL A 83 5.27 1.88 10.32
C VAL A 83 6.69 2.01 10.89
N PRO A 84 7.43 0.90 11.04
CA PRO A 84 8.84 0.92 11.41
C PRO A 84 9.69 1.78 10.47
N ALA A 85 10.73 2.41 10.99
CA ALA A 85 11.66 3.22 10.20
C ALA A 85 12.39 2.42 9.10
N GLY A 86 12.37 1.08 9.17
CA GLY A 86 12.92 0.18 8.17
C GLY A 86 11.97 -0.17 7.03
N THR A 87 10.67 0.13 7.13
CA THR A 87 9.68 -0.21 6.09
C THR A 87 9.94 0.59 4.81
N LEU A 88 10.00 -0.07 3.66
CA LEU A 88 10.01 0.62 2.35
C LEU A 88 8.59 1.05 2.01
N ILE A 89 8.39 2.33 1.71
CA ILE A 89 7.08 2.87 1.32
C ILE A 89 7.15 3.33 -0.14
N THR A 90 6.15 2.94 -0.93
CA THR A 90 6.02 3.36 -2.32
C THR A 90 4.57 3.70 -2.65
N ASP A 91 4.32 4.25 -3.82
CA ASP A 91 3.00 4.65 -4.28
C ASP A 91 2.82 4.35 -5.77
N VAL A 92 1.62 4.60 -6.30
CA VAL A 92 1.28 4.37 -7.72
C VAL A 92 0.75 5.60 -8.43
N ALA A 93 0.82 6.80 -7.83
CA ALA A 93 0.19 8.00 -8.37
C ALA A 93 0.84 8.46 -9.69
N SER A 94 0.05 9.08 -10.57
CA SER A 94 0.56 9.58 -11.86
C SER A 94 1.44 10.82 -11.77
N VAL A 95 1.39 11.55 -10.64
CA VAL A 95 2.27 12.70 -10.40
C VAL A 95 3.12 12.49 -9.16
N LYS A 96 4.37 12.96 -9.20
CA LYS A 96 5.37 12.59 -8.19
C LYS A 96 5.87 13.74 -7.33
N ARG A 97 5.97 14.96 -7.86
CA ARG A 97 6.38 16.14 -7.08
C ARG A 97 5.60 16.31 -5.77
N PRO A 98 4.24 16.32 -5.77
CA PRO A 98 3.50 16.47 -4.52
C PRO A 98 3.68 15.26 -3.59
N VAL A 99 3.68 14.05 -4.14
CA VAL A 99 3.80 12.80 -3.36
C VAL A 99 5.14 12.73 -2.63
N VAL A 100 6.24 13.02 -3.32
CA VAL A 100 7.59 13.07 -2.72
C VAL A 100 7.67 14.17 -1.64
N GLY A 101 6.99 15.30 -1.85
CA GLY A 101 6.87 16.34 -0.83
C GLY A 101 6.11 15.87 0.42
N TRP A 102 5.01 15.14 0.25
CA TRP A 102 4.25 14.59 1.38
C TRP A 102 4.99 13.49 2.12
N ALA A 103 5.77 12.67 1.40
CA ALA A 103 6.59 11.61 1.99
C ALA A 103 7.65 12.12 2.99
N GLN A 104 7.98 13.42 2.95
CA GLN A 104 8.84 14.04 3.97
C GLN A 104 8.25 14.00 5.39
N ARG A 105 6.94 13.72 5.53
CA ARG A 105 6.27 13.57 6.84
C ARG A 105 6.44 12.18 7.46
N LEU A 106 7.02 11.22 6.73
CA LEU A 106 7.32 9.90 7.28
C LEU A 106 8.41 9.99 8.35
N SER A 107 8.42 9.03 9.28
CA SER A 107 9.47 8.90 10.29
C SER A 107 10.86 8.71 9.68
N ASN A 108 10.93 8.07 8.50
CA ASN A 108 12.14 7.93 7.71
C ASN A 108 11.88 8.19 6.21
N PRO A 109 11.95 9.44 5.74
CA PRO A 109 11.67 9.79 4.34
C PRO A 109 12.63 9.14 3.34
N SER A 110 13.84 8.74 3.76
CA SER A 110 14.82 8.05 2.89
C SER A 110 14.35 6.67 2.43
N ARG A 111 13.34 6.10 3.11
CA ARG A 111 12.71 4.84 2.76
C ARG A 111 11.45 5.00 1.92
N PHE A 112 11.20 6.20 1.39
CA PHE A 112 10.17 6.40 0.38
C PHE A 112 10.74 6.29 -1.03
N LEU A 113 10.10 5.47 -1.89
CA LEU A 113 10.42 5.33 -3.30
C LEU A 113 9.17 5.61 -4.12
N GLY A 114 9.10 6.76 -4.80
CA GLY A 114 7.94 7.10 -5.62
C GLY A 114 7.77 6.17 -6.83
N GLY A 115 6.55 5.70 -7.09
CA GLY A 115 6.24 4.81 -8.20
C GLY A 115 5.16 5.36 -9.14
N HIS A 116 5.26 5.08 -10.44
CA HIS A 116 4.21 5.38 -11.42
C HIS A 116 4.13 4.25 -12.45
N PRO A 117 3.29 3.22 -12.21
CA PRO A 117 3.03 2.22 -13.23
C PRO A 117 2.25 2.87 -14.38
N VAL A 118 2.75 2.73 -15.61
CA VAL A 118 2.06 3.15 -16.82
C VAL A 118 1.17 2.01 -17.30
N ALA A 119 0.03 1.86 -16.62
CA ALA A 119 -0.97 0.83 -16.88
C ALA A 119 -2.36 1.33 -16.42
N GLY A 120 -3.43 0.83 -17.04
CA GLY A 120 -4.82 1.20 -16.75
C GLY A 120 -5.79 0.25 -17.43
#